data_AF-A0A847M434-F1
#
_entry.id   AF-A0A847M434-F1
#
_cell.length_a   1.000
_cell.length_b   1.000
_cell.length_c   1.000
_cell.angle_alpha   90.00
_cell.angle_beta   90.00
_cell.angle_gamma   90.00
#
_symmetry.space_group_name_H-M   'P 1'
#
loop_
_entity.id
_entity.type
_entity.pdbx_description
1 polymer ?
#
loop_
_entity_poly.entity_id
_entity_poly.type
_entity_poly.pdbx_seq_one_letter_code
_entity_poly.pdbx_strand_id
1 'polypeptide(L)'
;MTKAQNTLILEWKGNLTIEQASPLYKELLDAFNKNAPIYLDISNVTDMDSSIIQLICSAFKEAHAQGKEFHLTGTVQTQLQTTLVRYGFLLQAESSGEALEKQWCIQNQGAL
;
A
#
# COMPACT_ATOMS: atom_id res chain seq x y z
N MET A 1 -20.60 10.25 -22.54
CA MET A 1 -19.52 11.07 -21.97
C MET A 1 -19.20 10.52 -20.59
N THR A 2 -18.22 9.64 -20.49
CA THR A 2 -17.75 9.08 -19.21
C THR A 2 -16.98 10.18 -18.47
N LYS A 3 -17.42 10.53 -17.26
CA LYS A 3 -16.65 11.41 -16.37
C LYS A 3 -15.26 10.78 -16.22
N ALA A 4 -14.19 11.52 -16.48
CA ALA A 4 -12.88 11.13 -16.02
C ALA A 4 -12.97 11.01 -14.48
N GLN A 5 -12.91 9.79 -13.95
CA GLN A 5 -12.79 9.61 -12.50
C GLN A 5 -11.50 10.31 -12.07
N ASN A 6 -11.63 11.28 -11.17
CA ASN A 6 -10.48 11.98 -10.59
C ASN A 6 -9.81 11.01 -9.61
N THR A 7 -8.76 10.33 -10.05
CA THR A 7 -7.97 9.40 -9.24
C THR A 7 -6.85 10.15 -8.51
N LEU A 8 -6.50 9.70 -7.31
CA LEU A 8 -5.36 10.20 -6.55
C LEU A 8 -4.23 9.19 -6.59
N ILE A 9 -3.03 9.66 -6.92
CA ILE A 9 -1.81 8.85 -6.87
C ILE A 9 -0.92 9.40 -5.76
N LEU A 10 -0.54 8.54 -4.83
CA LEU A 10 0.47 8.80 -3.81
C LEU A 10 1.76 8.09 -4.24
N GLU A 11 2.88 8.80 -4.26
CA GLU A 11 4.15 8.23 -4.69
C GLU A 11 5.11 8.13 -3.50
N TRP A 12 5.33 6.91 -3.02
CA TRP A 12 6.29 6.65 -1.96
C TRP A 12 7.65 6.26 -2.54
N LYS A 13 8.74 6.62 -1.84
CA LYS A 13 10.09 6.41 -2.35
C LYS A 13 11.15 6.25 -1.26
N GLY A 14 12.23 5.56 -1.62
CA GLY A 14 13.39 5.33 -0.77
C GLY A 14 13.20 4.16 0.20
N ASN A 15 14.07 4.11 1.21
CA ASN A 15 13.97 3.16 2.31
C ASN A 15 13.01 3.74 3.37
N LEU A 16 11.89 3.06 3.61
CA LEU A 16 10.86 3.54 4.52
C LEU A 16 10.91 2.76 5.83
N THR A 17 11.11 3.49 6.91
CA THR A 17 11.21 2.98 8.28
C THR A 17 10.26 3.73 9.20
N ILE A 18 10.20 3.35 10.47
CA ILE A 18 9.32 3.97 11.48
C ILE A 18 9.42 5.50 11.54
N GLU A 19 10.58 6.07 11.24
CA GLU A 19 10.81 7.52 11.19
C GLU A 19 9.91 8.23 10.17
N GLN A 20 9.51 7.54 9.09
CA GLN A 20 8.58 8.08 8.09
C GLN A 20 7.12 7.69 8.35
N ALA A 21 6.81 6.84 9.32
CA ALA A 21 5.44 6.36 9.55
C ALA A 21 4.45 7.51 9.83
N SER A 22 4.86 8.51 10.63
CA SER A 22 3.99 9.66 10.96
C SER A 22 3.64 10.54 9.75
N PRO A 23 4.61 11.03 8.94
CA PRO A 23 4.26 11.81 7.75
C PRO A 23 3.48 11.01 6.71
N LEU A 24 3.81 9.72 6.49
CA LEU A 24 3.09 8.85 5.54
C LEU A 24 1.66 8.55 6.01
N TYR A 25 1.44 8.37 7.30
CA TYR A 25 0.10 8.25 7.88
C TYR A 25 -0.74 9.49 7.60
N LYS A 26 -0.16 10.68 7.78
CA LYS A 26 -0.86 11.94 7.50
C LYS A 26 -1.21 12.07 6.02
N GLU A 27 -0.29 11.70 5.13
CA GLU A 27 -0.54 11.68 3.69
C GLU A 27 -1.71 10.76 3.31
N LEU A 28 -1.75 9.55 3.87
CA LEU A 28 -2.87 8.63 3.70
C LEU A 28 -4.18 9.22 4.21
N LEU A 29 -4.19 9.81 5.40
CA LEU A 29 -5.39 10.42 5.98
C LEU A 29 -5.91 11.58 5.12
N ASP A 30 -5.02 12.44 4.65
CA ASP A 30 -5.35 13.55 3.75
C ASP A 30 -5.88 13.04 2.39
N ALA A 31 -5.37 11.89 1.91
CA ALA A 31 -5.89 11.23 0.71
C ALA A 31 -7.28 10.62 0.96
N PHE A 32 -7.49 9.93 2.08
CA PHE A 32 -8.80 9.38 2.45
C PHE A 32 -9.86 10.48 2.62
N ASN A 33 -9.49 11.69 3.06
CA ASN A 33 -10.43 12.81 3.14
C ASN A 33 -10.92 13.31 1.77
N LYS A 34 -10.29 12.86 0.67
CA LYS A 34 -10.72 13.15 -0.69
C LYS A 34 -11.62 12.01 -1.19
N ASN A 35 -12.77 12.35 -1.77
CA ASN A 35 -13.73 11.37 -2.32
C ASN A 35 -13.29 10.87 -3.71
N ALA A 36 -12.16 10.17 -3.76
CA ALA A 36 -11.53 9.67 -4.98
C ALA A 36 -10.83 8.32 -4.72
N PRO A 37 -10.75 7.43 -5.73
CA PRO A 37 -9.90 6.24 -5.63
C PRO A 37 -8.44 6.62 -5.40
N ILE A 38 -7.76 5.90 -4.51
CA ILE A 38 -6.37 6.14 -4.13
C ILE A 38 -5.50 5.00 -4.65
N TYR A 39 -4.43 5.36 -5.36
CA TYR A 39 -3.39 4.43 -5.80
C TYR A 39 -2.08 4.82 -5.13
N LEU A 40 -1.52 3.90 -4.35
CA LEU A 40 -0.20 4.06 -3.75
C LEU A 40 0.84 3.40 -4.67
N ASP A 41 1.61 4.24 -5.36
CA ASP A 41 2.73 3.82 -6.20
C ASP A 41 3.97 3.59 -5.33
N ILE A 42 4.47 2.35 -5.38
CA ILE A 42 5.64 1.90 -4.64
C ILE A 42 6.87 1.63 -5.53
N SER A 43 6.84 2.07 -6.80
CA SER A 43 7.91 1.85 -7.78
C SER A 43 9.27 2.31 -7.31
N ASN A 44 9.30 3.40 -6.53
CA ASN A 44 10.52 4.02 -6.04
C ASN A 44 10.86 3.63 -4.59
N VAL A 45 10.09 2.73 -3.97
CA VAL A 45 10.40 2.22 -2.63
C VAL A 45 11.46 1.12 -2.74
N THR A 46 12.57 1.32 -2.05
CA THR A 46 13.70 0.38 -2.08
C THR A 46 13.57 -0.70 -1.01
N ASP A 47 13.03 -0.35 0.16
CA ASP A 47 12.80 -1.28 1.27
C ASP A 47 11.75 -0.70 2.25
N MET A 48 11.15 -1.56 3.07
CA MET A 48 10.18 -1.19 4.10
C MET A 48 10.40 -2.01 5.38
N ASP A 49 10.34 -1.37 6.55
CA ASP A 49 10.22 -2.10 7.81
C ASP A 49 8.76 -2.53 8.11
N SER A 50 8.58 -3.30 9.17
CA SER A 50 7.26 -3.81 9.57
C SER A 50 6.25 -2.71 9.90
N SER A 51 6.69 -1.53 10.36
CA SER A 51 5.79 -0.44 10.72
C SER A 51 5.14 0.19 9.48
N ILE A 52 5.91 0.34 8.41
CA ILE A 52 5.41 0.85 7.13
C ILE A 52 4.48 -0.16 6.47
N ILE A 53 4.83 -1.44 6.52
CA ILE A 53 3.96 -2.52 6.01
C ILE A 53 2.64 -2.55 6.78
N GLN A 54 2.69 -2.46 8.11
CA GLN A 54 1.49 -2.39 8.95
C GLN A 54 0.63 -1.15 8.67
N LEU A 55 1.26 -0.01 8.36
CA LEU A 55 0.54 1.21 7.97
C LEU A 55 -0.25 1.01 6.68
N ILE A 56 0.35 0.38 5.65
CA ILE A 56 -0.34 0.05 4.40
C ILE A 56 -1.48 -0.94 4.65
N CYS A 57 -1.24 -2.01 5.43
CA CYS A 57 -2.31 -2.95 5.82
C CYS A 57 -3.46 -2.26 6.56
N SER A 58 -3.16 -1.29 7.42
CA SER A 58 -4.18 -0.51 8.12
C SER A 58 -4.95 0.39 7.16
N ALA A 59 -4.30 0.96 6.15
CA ALA A 59 -4.95 1.74 5.10
C ALA A 59 -5.95 0.89 4.29
N PHE A 60 -5.60 -0.36 3.96
CA PHE A 60 -6.55 -1.29 3.32
C PHE A 60 -7.78 -1.55 4.19
N LYS A 61 -7.59 -1.81 5.49
CA LYS A 61 -8.70 -2.03 6.44
C LYS A 61 -9.59 -0.80 6.54
N GLU A 62 -9.00 0.39 6.62
CA GLU A 62 -9.75 1.65 6.69
C GLU A 62 -10.52 1.92 5.40
N ALA A 63 -9.90 1.68 4.24
CA ALA A 63 -10.57 1.81 2.94
C ALA A 63 -11.79 0.90 2.86
N HIS A 64 -11.65 -0.37 3.26
CA HIS A 64 -12.76 -1.32 3.31
C HIS A 64 -13.86 -0.86 4.28
N ALA A 65 -13.50 -0.43 5.49
CA ALA A 65 -14.45 0.04 6.50
C ALA A 65 -15.23 1.30 6.04
N GLN A 66 -14.60 2.18 5.27
CA GLN A 66 -15.22 3.39 4.74
C GLN A 66 -15.88 3.21 3.36
N GLY A 67 -15.80 2.01 2.75
CA GLY A 67 -16.28 1.77 1.38
C GLY A 67 -15.52 2.58 0.32
N LYS A 68 -14.23 2.83 0.53
CA LYS A 68 -13.33 3.56 -0.38
C LYS A 68 -12.42 2.59 -1.14
N GLU A 69 -12.01 3.02 -2.33
CA GLU A 69 -11.04 2.30 -3.15
C GLU A 69 -9.62 2.74 -2.80
N PHE A 70 -8.80 1.79 -2.34
CA PHE A 70 -7.38 1.96 -2.07
C PHE A 70 -6.62 0.79 -2.69
N HIS A 71 -5.67 1.10 -3.56
CA HIS A 71 -4.93 0.12 -4.36
C HIS A 71 -3.43 0.34 -4.28
N LEU A 72 -2.66 -0.73 -4.45
CA LEU A 72 -1.23 -0.64 -4.72
C LEU A 72 -0.98 -0.70 -6.22
N THR A 73 -0.01 0.08 -6.68
CA THR A 73 0.44 0.04 -8.07
C THR A 73 1.95 0.21 -8.17
N GLY A 74 2.47 0.13 -9.38
CA GLY A 74 3.89 0.27 -9.66
C GLY A 74 4.67 -1.04 -9.53
N THR A 75 5.98 -0.94 -9.72
CA THR A 75 6.89 -2.09 -9.69
C THR A 75 7.43 -2.32 -8.28
N VAL A 76 7.32 -3.54 -7.75
CA VAL A 76 7.93 -3.88 -6.46
C VAL A 76 9.40 -4.19 -6.70
N GLN A 77 10.32 -3.42 -6.13
CA GLN A 77 11.76 -3.66 -6.31
C GLN A 77 12.20 -4.98 -5.67
N THR A 78 13.16 -5.68 -6.28
CA THR A 78 13.63 -7.01 -5.82
C THR A 78 14.08 -7.03 -4.36
N GLN A 79 14.68 -5.94 -3.88
CA GLN A 79 15.07 -5.78 -2.47
C GLN A 79 13.84 -5.83 -1.55
N LEU A 80 12.82 -5.01 -1.86
CA LEU A 80 11.57 -4.99 -1.13
C LEU A 80 10.85 -6.36 -1.18
N GLN A 81 10.80 -7.02 -2.34
CA GLN A 81 10.25 -8.38 -2.47
C GLN A 81 10.92 -9.35 -1.48
N THR A 82 12.24 -9.32 -1.41
CA THR A 82 13.04 -10.17 -0.53
C THR A 82 12.76 -9.87 0.94
N THR A 83 12.65 -8.60 1.31
CA THR A 83 12.28 -8.18 2.67
C THR A 83 10.89 -8.67 3.06
N LEU A 84 9.90 -8.51 2.18
CA LEU A 84 8.52 -8.92 2.43
C LEU A 84 8.37 -10.43 2.62
N VAL A 85 9.08 -11.24 1.82
CA VAL A 85 9.14 -12.70 2.01
C VAL A 85 9.87 -13.05 3.33
N ARG A 86 11.01 -12.39 3.61
CA ARG A 86 11.80 -12.63 4.83
C ARG A 86 11.01 -12.36 6.11
N TYR A 87 10.18 -11.31 6.12
CA TYR A 87 9.31 -10.97 7.25
C TYR A 87 8.02 -11.80 7.29
N GLY A 88 7.77 -12.68 6.30
CA GLY A 88 6.58 -13.51 6.25
C GLY A 88 5.31 -12.77 5.83
N PHE A 89 5.43 -11.55 5.30
CA PHE A 89 4.29 -10.80 4.73
C PHE A 89 3.89 -11.32 3.35
N LEU A 90 4.78 -12.04 2.66
CA LEU A 90 4.49 -12.74 1.40
C LEU A 90 4.94 -14.19 1.47
N LEU A 91 4.14 -15.06 0.85
CA LEU A 91 4.51 -16.47 0.64
C LEU A 91 5.42 -16.65 -0.57
N GLN A 92 5.27 -15.76 -1.56
CA GLN A 92 6.06 -15.72 -2.78
C GLN A 92 6.31 -14.27 -3.18
N ALA A 93 7.49 -14.01 -3.75
CA ALA A 93 7.86 -12.69 -4.24
C ALA A 93 6.92 -12.23 -5.37
N GLU A 94 6.49 -10.97 -5.33
CA GLU A 94 5.61 -10.35 -6.34
C GLU A 94 6.28 -9.12 -6.91
N SER A 95 6.15 -8.91 -8.23
CA SER A 95 6.85 -7.82 -8.93
C SER A 95 5.98 -6.59 -9.20
N SER A 96 4.69 -6.62 -8.90
CA SER A 96 3.79 -5.47 -9.06
C SER A 96 2.97 -5.19 -7.80
N GLY A 97 2.61 -3.91 -7.61
CA GLY A 97 1.75 -3.48 -6.52
C GLY A 97 0.41 -4.20 -6.50
N GLU A 98 -0.20 -4.43 -7.67
CA GLU A 98 -1.49 -5.12 -7.79
C GLU A 98 -1.42 -6.59 -7.36
N ALA A 99 -0.29 -7.25 -7.64
CA ALA A 99 -0.07 -8.63 -7.20
C ALA A 99 0.21 -8.71 -5.69
N LEU A 100 0.95 -7.72 -5.16
CA LEU A 100 1.18 -7.56 -3.73
C LEU A 100 -0.13 -7.33 -2.96
N GLU A 101 -0.98 -6.41 -3.44
CA GLU A 101 -2.31 -6.13 -2.91
C GLU A 101 -3.16 -7.40 -2.80
N LYS A 102 -3.18 -8.23 -3.85
CA LYS A 102 -3.97 -9.48 -3.83
C LYS A 102 -3.56 -10.40 -2.67
N GLN A 103 -2.26 -10.57 -2.41
CA GLN A 103 -1.82 -11.40 -1.29
C GLN A 103 -2.22 -10.81 0.07
N TRP A 104 -2.13 -9.48 0.24
CA TRP A 104 -2.51 -8.82 1.49
C TRP A 104 -4.02 -8.73 1.71
N CYS A 105 -4.81 -8.59 0.65
CA CYS A 105 -6.27 -8.68 0.72
C CYS A 105 -6.73 -10.09 1.09
N ILE A 106 -6.07 -11.15 0.56
CA ILE A 106 -6.36 -12.55 0.92
C ILE A 106 -6.05 -12.83 2.40
N GLN A 107 -4.96 -12.30 2.93
CA GLN A 107 -4.60 -12.46 4.35
C GLN A 107 -5.59 -11.74 5.31
N ASN A 108 -6.29 -10.70 4.83
CA ASN A 108 -7.29 -9.98 5.63
C ASN A 108 -8.72 -10.53 5.49
N GLN A 109 -8.97 -11.53 4.64
CA GLN A 109 -10.26 -12.23 4.55
C GLN A 109 -10.44 -13.34 5.62
N GLY A 110 -9.46 -13.52 6.52
CA GLY A 110 -9.45 -14.58 7.54
C GLY A 110 -9.25 -14.12 8.99
N ALA A 111 -9.43 -12.83 9.32
CA ALA A 111 -9.29 -12.37 10.70
C ALA A 111 -10.26 -11.23 11.07
N LEU A 112 -11.49 -11.63 11.43
CA LEU A 112 -12.23 -11.13 12.59
C LEU A 112 -12.91 -12.33 13.26
#